data_AF-A0A934S1Y1-F1
#
_entry.id   AF-A0A934S1Y1-F1
#
_cell.length_a   1.000
_cell.length_b   1.000
_cell.length_c   1.000
_cell.angle_alpha   90.00
_cell.angle_beta   90.00
_cell.angle_gamma   90.00
#
_symmetry.space_group_name_H-M   'P 1'
#
loop_
_entity.id
_entity.type
_entity.pdbx_description
1 polymer ?
#
loop_
_entity_poly.entity_id
_entity_poly.type
_entity_poly.pdbx_seq_one_letter_code
_entity_poly.pdbx_strand_id
1 'polypeptide(L)'
;MPSKHPWSQQFRNLKLLEAVDSFRGFERKVENLPTPQERGDAFEVFAEAYFATQKTQQAENVWPYNAIPYRILEELNLPSKDKGIDGLFEDKAGHRISYQVKFRSGRPSLTWSELSTFYGLSDSVGFKRVFTNCDKISDTAEQRSGASFIRGTDLEELTQADLQTISNWISGTPVQTKPKTPYPYQEEAIFDILGGLKTNSRGTALMACGSGKTLIALWTVEHLKPKYVLVLCPSLALIRQTLHEWCKETTLNDFSYVCVCSDKSVAESDGLVVLPSELDFPVTLHSSQVRQFIESDRDSTKFIFSTYQSSHVVMDSLPIGFSFDVAIFDEAHKTAGRSGAKFSTGLSDNNIPIDKRVFFTATPRHYDVSKRDKHGDAKKVFSMDDTDTYGPVVHKLSFSKAVSMDPPVITGYKVAISVVTQDDVDREIIRQGIVMVDGDSVQAKLVAHQLALKAAVNRYGVSVSLNREVRRRVHRKRKREHRHSPTRVSLYAYQRKDEDGPKKQATH
;
A
#
# COMPACT_ATOMS: atom_id res chain seq x y z
N MET A 1 8.79 26.60 -0.33
CA MET A 1 9.94 27.37 0.18
C MET A 1 11.20 26.57 -0.10
N PRO A 2 12.35 27.18 -0.40
CA PRO A 2 13.60 26.43 -0.54
C PRO A 2 14.03 25.81 0.81
N SER A 3 14.92 24.81 0.75
CA SER A 3 15.55 24.18 1.91
C SER A 3 16.09 25.22 2.89
N LYS A 4 15.77 25.06 4.18
CA LYS A 4 16.27 25.90 5.29
C LYS A 4 17.59 25.35 5.85
N HIS A 5 18.03 24.18 5.40
CA HIS A 5 19.27 23.57 5.87
C HIS A 5 20.50 24.42 5.45
N PRO A 6 21.47 24.68 6.34
CA PRO A 6 22.65 25.50 6.02
C PRO A 6 23.47 24.97 4.84
N TRP A 7 23.46 23.65 4.64
CA TRP A 7 24.20 22.99 3.57
C TRP A 7 23.48 23.00 2.21
N SER A 8 22.30 23.60 2.11
CA SER A 8 21.50 23.62 0.86
C SER A 8 22.21 24.31 -0.31
N GLN A 9 23.01 25.35 -0.05
CA GLN A 9 23.81 26.00 -1.09
C GLN A 9 24.93 25.07 -1.59
N GLN A 10 25.64 24.42 -0.66
CA GLN A 10 26.72 23.50 -0.99
C GLN A 10 26.20 22.27 -1.75
N PHE A 11 25.04 21.75 -1.37
CA PHE A 11 24.34 20.67 -2.08
C PHE A 11 24.14 21.00 -3.57
N ARG A 12 23.70 22.23 -3.86
CA ARG A 12 23.50 22.70 -5.24
C ARG A 12 24.82 22.88 -5.98
N ASN A 13 25.82 23.49 -5.34
CA ASN A 13 27.14 23.70 -5.94
C ASN A 13 27.81 22.37 -6.35
N LEU A 14 27.60 21.31 -5.56
CA LEU A 14 28.11 19.97 -5.82
C LEU A 14 27.25 19.16 -6.81
N LYS A 15 26.11 19.70 -7.26
CA LYS A 15 25.27 19.11 -8.31
C LYS A 15 24.87 17.67 -7.99
N LEU A 16 24.55 17.41 -6.73
CA LEU A 16 24.32 16.06 -6.21
C LEU A 16 23.11 15.36 -6.86
N LEU A 17 22.12 16.12 -7.33
CA LEU A 17 20.94 15.59 -8.05
C LEU A 17 20.97 15.83 -9.56
N GLU A 18 21.98 16.51 -10.11
CA GLU A 18 22.08 16.66 -11.57
C GLU A 18 22.46 15.32 -12.22
N ALA A 19 21.84 14.98 -13.35
CA ALA A 19 22.12 13.74 -14.08
C ALA A 19 21.99 12.46 -13.23
N VAL A 20 21.05 12.45 -12.28
CA VAL A 20 20.68 11.26 -11.51
C VAL A 20 19.33 10.73 -12.00
N ASP A 21 19.27 9.45 -12.34
CA ASP A 21 18.07 8.76 -12.82
C ASP A 21 17.37 7.91 -11.74
N SER A 22 18.06 7.68 -10.62
CA SER A 22 17.66 6.76 -9.56
C SER A 22 18.25 7.16 -8.21
N PHE A 23 17.59 6.79 -7.11
CA PHE A 23 18.11 7.05 -5.77
C PHE A 23 19.53 6.49 -5.57
N ARG A 24 19.81 5.31 -6.15
CA ARG A 24 21.15 4.69 -6.10
C ARG A 24 22.22 5.55 -6.79
N GLY A 25 21.87 6.29 -7.85
CA GLY A 25 22.76 7.25 -8.49
C GLY A 25 23.10 8.43 -7.57
N PHE A 26 22.10 8.95 -6.86
CA PHE A 26 22.28 9.99 -5.84
C PHE A 26 23.12 9.48 -4.65
N GLU A 27 22.79 8.30 -4.13
CA GLU A 27 23.50 7.65 -3.02
C GLU A 27 25.00 7.54 -3.31
N ARG A 28 25.40 7.07 -4.49
CA ARG A 28 26.81 6.99 -4.90
C ARG A 28 27.52 8.35 -4.91
N LYS A 29 26.82 9.42 -5.32
CA LYS A 29 27.38 10.78 -5.28
C LYS A 29 27.61 11.24 -3.85
N VAL A 30 26.67 10.95 -2.95
CA VAL A 30 26.83 11.23 -1.52
C VAL A 30 27.98 10.41 -0.92
N GLU A 31 28.10 9.11 -1.23
CA GLU A 31 29.22 8.27 -0.74
C GLU A 31 30.60 8.80 -1.11
N ASN A 32 30.72 9.50 -2.24
CA ASN A 32 31.98 10.09 -2.72
C ASN A 32 32.34 11.42 -2.03
N LEU A 33 31.47 11.97 -1.16
CA LEU A 33 31.81 13.16 -0.38
C LEU A 33 32.95 12.86 0.61
N PRO A 34 33.89 13.79 0.82
CA PRO A 34 35.16 13.48 1.47
C PRO A 34 35.00 13.19 2.97
N THR A 35 34.07 13.87 3.65
CA THR A 35 33.89 13.70 5.10
C THR A 35 32.56 13.04 5.46
N PRO A 36 32.48 12.28 6.58
CA PRO A 36 31.21 11.77 7.10
C PRO A 36 30.19 12.88 7.41
N GLN A 37 30.66 14.07 7.81
CA GLN A 37 29.80 15.22 8.09
C GLN A 37 29.10 15.70 6.82
N GLU A 38 29.83 15.92 5.73
CA GLU A 38 29.23 16.35 4.45
C GLU A 38 28.25 15.32 3.89
N ARG A 39 28.50 14.02 4.11
CA ARG A 39 27.55 12.95 3.75
C ARG A 39 26.25 13.07 4.53
N GLY A 40 26.35 13.32 5.84
CA GLY A 40 25.20 13.58 6.70
C GLY A 40 24.43 14.81 6.26
N ASP A 41 25.11 15.95 6.15
CA ASP A 41 24.52 17.23 5.75
C ASP A 41 23.84 17.15 4.37
N ALA A 42 24.45 16.46 3.40
CA ALA A 42 23.86 16.24 2.08
C ALA A 42 22.57 15.44 2.16
N PHE A 43 22.57 14.37 2.97
CA PHE A 43 21.41 13.51 3.12
C PHE A 43 20.29 14.18 3.93
N GLU A 44 20.63 15.08 4.87
CA GLU A 44 19.67 15.92 5.59
C GLU A 44 18.96 16.92 4.66
N VAL A 45 19.69 17.58 3.74
CA VAL A 45 19.09 18.43 2.71
C VAL A 45 18.13 17.61 1.83
N PHE A 46 18.52 16.39 1.45
CA PHE A 46 17.66 15.50 0.68
C PHE A 46 16.41 15.08 1.45
N ALA A 47 16.55 14.74 2.74
CA ALA A 47 15.42 14.37 3.61
C ALA A 47 14.44 15.54 3.79
N GLU A 48 14.94 16.76 4.02
CA GLU A 48 14.10 17.96 4.11
C GLU A 48 13.25 18.15 2.84
N ALA A 49 13.89 18.02 1.67
CA ALA A 49 13.23 18.12 0.38
C ALA A 49 12.27 16.95 0.11
N TYR A 50 12.60 15.74 0.55
CA TYR A 50 11.71 14.58 0.48
C TYR A 50 10.42 14.86 1.26
N PHE A 51 10.52 15.26 2.53
CA PHE A 51 9.34 15.57 3.34
C PHE A 51 8.48 16.66 2.72
N ALA A 52 9.10 17.71 2.18
CA ALA A 52 8.39 18.84 1.59
C ALA A 52 7.74 18.55 0.22
N THR A 53 8.18 17.50 -0.48
CA THR A 53 7.71 17.21 -1.85
C THR A 53 6.85 15.97 -1.96
N GLN A 54 7.12 14.94 -1.15
CA GLN A 54 6.36 13.70 -1.17
C GLN A 54 5.04 13.90 -0.44
N LYS A 55 3.93 13.91 -1.17
CA LYS A 55 2.58 14.14 -0.62
C LYS A 55 2.18 13.11 0.45
N THR A 56 2.77 11.91 0.44
CA THR A 56 2.63 10.87 1.49
C THR A 56 3.24 11.27 2.84
N GLN A 57 4.00 12.36 2.91
CA GLN A 57 4.52 12.86 4.18
C GLN A 57 3.61 13.91 4.79
N GLN A 58 2.63 14.41 4.03
CA GLN A 58 1.70 15.46 4.43
C GLN A 58 2.40 16.71 5.00
N ALA A 59 3.69 16.94 4.73
CA ALA A 59 4.39 18.03 5.38
C ALA A 59 3.89 19.38 4.87
N GLU A 60 3.50 20.24 5.79
CA GLU A 60 3.16 21.63 5.52
C GLU A 60 4.36 22.53 5.78
N ASN A 61 5.00 22.33 6.92
CA ASN A 61 6.21 23.03 7.32
C ASN A 61 7.29 22.03 7.71
N VAL A 62 8.45 22.13 7.07
CA VAL A 62 9.65 21.36 7.43
C VAL A 62 10.69 22.32 7.98
N TRP A 63 11.34 21.93 9.07
CA TRP A 63 12.42 22.68 9.70
C TRP A 63 13.58 21.74 10.07
N PRO A 64 14.79 21.97 9.54
CA PRO A 64 15.98 21.45 10.19
C PRO A 64 16.08 22.06 11.60
N TYR A 65 16.75 21.38 12.50
CA TYR A 65 16.72 21.70 13.93
C TYR A 65 17.00 23.18 14.24
N ASN A 66 18.04 23.74 13.62
CA ASN A 66 18.46 25.13 13.82
C ASN A 66 17.47 26.18 13.29
N ALA A 67 16.46 25.75 12.51
CA ALA A 67 15.41 26.59 11.97
C ALA A 67 14.04 26.36 12.65
N ILE A 68 13.96 25.49 13.66
CA ILE A 68 12.72 25.27 14.40
C ILE A 68 12.38 26.57 15.18
N PRO A 69 11.15 27.10 15.05
CA PRO A 69 10.73 28.26 15.82
C PRO A 69 10.87 28.04 17.33
N TYR A 70 11.42 29.02 18.04
CA TYR A 70 11.67 28.92 19.49
C TYR A 70 10.43 28.55 20.31
N ARG A 71 9.25 29.10 19.99
CA ARG A 71 7.97 28.74 20.62
C ARG A 71 7.69 27.23 20.52
N ILE A 72 7.99 26.61 19.38
CA ILE A 72 7.76 25.16 19.17
C ILE A 72 8.74 24.34 20.01
N LEU A 73 10.00 24.78 20.13
CA LEU A 73 10.98 24.14 21.01
C LEU A 73 10.53 24.17 22.48
N GLU A 74 10.04 25.32 22.96
CA GLU A 74 9.50 25.45 24.33
C GLU A 74 8.26 24.56 24.54
N GLU A 75 7.28 24.61 23.63
CA GLU A 75 6.06 23.80 23.73
C GLU A 75 6.34 22.30 23.78
N LEU A 76 7.36 21.84 23.05
CA LEU A 76 7.77 20.43 23.01
C LEU A 76 8.81 20.06 24.07
N ASN A 77 9.24 21.02 24.90
CA ASN A 77 10.32 20.85 25.88
C ASN A 77 11.61 20.27 25.25
N LEU A 78 11.92 20.71 24.02
CA LEU A 78 13.12 20.31 23.31
C LEU A 78 14.29 21.22 23.70
N PRO A 79 15.53 20.69 23.73
CA PRO A 79 16.69 21.52 24.04
C PRO A 79 16.87 22.65 23.02
N SER A 80 17.66 23.66 23.37
CA SER A 80 18.00 24.75 22.43
C SER A 80 19.12 24.38 21.44
N LYS A 81 19.80 23.26 21.69
CA LYS A 81 20.86 22.72 20.83
C LYS A 81 20.54 21.27 20.50
N ASP A 82 20.87 20.89 19.27
CA ASP A 82 20.67 19.52 18.80
C ASP A 82 21.48 18.53 19.67
N LYS A 83 20.80 17.48 20.10
CA LYS A 83 21.33 16.34 20.85
C LYS A 83 20.91 15.01 20.24
N GLY A 84 20.47 14.99 18.98
CA GLY A 84 20.05 13.80 18.24
C GLY A 84 18.75 13.93 17.45
N ILE A 85 18.17 15.12 17.32
CA ILE A 85 17.00 15.40 16.47
C ILE A 85 17.47 16.31 15.34
N ASP A 86 17.48 15.81 14.10
CA ASP A 86 17.98 16.58 12.97
C ASP A 86 16.94 17.60 12.47
N GLY A 87 15.66 17.39 12.81
CA GLY A 87 14.63 18.42 12.65
C GLY A 87 13.22 17.99 13.04
N LEU A 88 12.26 18.83 12.63
CA LEU A 88 10.85 18.67 12.89
C LEU A 88 10.04 19.05 11.64
N PHE A 89 8.94 18.38 11.39
CA PHE A 89 7.92 18.88 10.47
C PHE A 89 6.53 18.83 11.09
N GLU A 90 5.66 19.72 10.60
CA GLU A 90 4.23 19.70 10.90
C GLU A 90 3.48 19.15 9.68
N ASP A 91 2.61 18.17 9.92
CA ASP A 91 1.80 17.59 8.87
C ASP A 91 0.49 18.36 8.66
N LYS A 92 -0.19 18.11 7.54
CA LYS A 92 -1.49 18.70 7.20
C LYS A 92 -2.62 18.28 8.16
N ALA A 93 -2.40 17.30 9.03
CA ALA A 93 -3.33 16.90 10.09
C ALA A 93 -3.07 17.67 11.40
N GLY A 94 -2.02 18.48 11.49
CA GLY A 94 -1.63 19.27 12.66
C GLY A 94 -0.76 18.52 13.66
N HIS A 95 -0.26 17.34 13.31
CA HIS A 95 0.71 16.65 14.15
C HIS A 95 2.10 17.23 13.93
N ARG A 96 2.91 17.21 14.99
CA ARG A 96 4.34 17.47 14.94
C ARG A 96 5.09 16.15 14.91
N ILE A 97 6.04 16.02 13.98
CA ILE A 97 6.84 14.83 13.79
C ILE A 97 8.31 15.24 13.91
N SER A 98 9.03 14.70 14.88
CA SER A 98 10.48 14.84 14.92
C SER A 98 11.11 13.82 13.97
N TYR A 99 12.20 14.20 13.32
CA TYR A 99 12.92 13.32 12.44
C TYR A 99 14.40 13.21 12.75
N GLN A 100 14.96 12.05 12.46
CA GLN A 100 16.38 11.78 12.47
C GLN A 100 16.79 11.16 11.13
N VAL A 101 17.86 11.70 10.55
CA VAL A 101 18.46 11.33 9.28
C VAL A 101 19.76 10.57 9.56
N LYS A 102 19.93 9.40 8.95
CA LYS A 102 21.17 8.61 9.04
C LYS A 102 21.57 8.11 7.67
N PHE A 103 22.76 8.50 7.25
CA PHE A 103 23.41 7.96 6.05
C PHE A 103 24.51 6.97 6.42
N ARG A 104 24.54 5.79 5.81
CA ARG A 104 25.60 4.79 5.98
C ARG A 104 26.05 4.25 4.62
N SER A 105 27.32 4.46 4.30
CA SER A 105 27.92 3.84 3.11
C SER A 105 27.88 2.32 3.21
N GLY A 106 27.46 1.64 2.15
CA GLY A 106 27.28 0.18 2.14
C GLY A 106 26.06 -0.35 2.91
N ARG A 107 25.17 0.53 3.39
CA ARG A 107 23.87 0.20 4.03
C ARG A 107 23.90 -0.86 5.16
N PRO A 108 24.84 -0.83 6.12
CA PRO A 108 24.75 -1.68 7.31
C PRO A 108 23.46 -1.40 8.10
N SER A 109 22.98 -2.38 8.86
CA SER A 109 21.79 -2.20 9.71
C SER A 109 22.00 -1.07 10.72
N LEU A 110 21.00 -0.21 10.91
CA LEU A 110 21.03 0.80 11.97
C LEU A 110 20.84 0.15 13.34
N THR A 111 21.71 0.50 14.27
CA THR A 111 21.71 -0.05 15.63
C THR A 111 20.84 0.77 16.59
N TRP A 112 20.37 0.13 17.67
CA TRP A 112 19.61 0.82 18.71
C TRP A 112 20.44 1.92 19.39
N SER A 113 21.75 1.72 19.56
CA SER A 113 22.62 2.75 20.16
C SER A 113 22.63 4.05 19.36
N GLU A 114 22.56 3.97 18.03
CA GLU A 114 22.52 5.15 17.15
C GLU A 114 21.20 5.92 17.25
N LEU A 115 20.11 5.24 17.59
CA LEU A 115 18.76 5.80 17.61
C LEU A 115 18.26 6.15 19.02
N SER A 116 18.84 5.54 20.06
CA SER A 116 18.34 5.61 21.45
C SER A 116 18.14 7.04 21.98
N THR A 117 19.09 7.94 21.71
CA THR A 117 19.01 9.35 22.13
C THR A 117 17.87 10.10 21.41
N PHE A 118 17.71 9.88 20.10
CA PHE A 118 16.62 10.46 19.32
C PHE A 118 15.26 10.01 19.86
N TYR A 119 15.11 8.71 20.14
CA TYR A 119 13.88 8.17 20.70
C TYR A 119 13.54 8.79 22.05
N GLY A 120 14.52 8.89 22.96
CA GLY A 120 14.31 9.49 24.28
C GLY A 120 13.93 10.97 24.23
N LEU A 121 14.55 11.76 23.34
CA LEU A 121 14.23 13.18 23.17
C LEU A 121 12.88 13.41 22.48
N SER A 122 12.47 12.48 21.60
CA SER A 122 11.26 12.62 20.80
C SER A 122 9.99 12.11 21.48
N ASP A 123 10.08 11.58 22.69
CA ASP A 123 8.90 11.09 23.42
C ASP A 123 7.92 12.21 23.77
N SER A 124 8.38 13.46 23.97
CA SER A 124 7.51 14.62 24.18
C SER A 124 6.74 15.06 22.92
N VAL A 125 7.23 14.68 21.73
CA VAL A 125 6.63 15.03 20.43
C VAL A 125 5.54 14.03 20.03
N GLY A 126 5.67 12.78 20.44
CA GLY A 126 4.73 11.69 20.16
C GLY A 126 5.06 10.92 18.87
N PHE A 127 5.24 11.61 17.74
CA PHE A 127 5.56 10.99 16.46
C PHE A 127 7.03 11.16 16.07
N LYS A 128 7.63 10.05 15.61
CA LYS A 128 9.05 9.94 15.28
C LYS A 128 9.23 9.43 13.86
N ARG A 129 10.16 10.02 13.14
CA ARG A 129 10.54 9.61 11.78
C ARG A 129 12.02 9.31 11.70
N VAL A 130 12.37 8.10 11.28
CA VAL A 130 13.76 7.78 10.91
C VAL A 130 13.86 7.76 9.40
N PHE A 131 14.77 8.56 8.85
CA PHE A 131 15.08 8.65 7.43
C PHE A 131 16.48 8.11 7.18
N THR A 132 16.59 7.00 6.44
CA THR A 132 17.86 6.30 6.28
C THR A 132 17.99 5.67 4.89
N ASN A 133 19.22 5.55 4.40
CA ASN A 133 19.51 4.73 3.23
C ASN A 133 19.67 3.24 3.58
N CYS A 134 19.68 2.85 4.86
CA CYS A 134 19.76 1.45 5.27
C CYS A 134 18.41 0.74 5.10
N ASP A 135 18.45 -0.55 4.76
CA ASP A 135 17.22 -1.36 4.59
C ASP A 135 16.76 -2.01 5.90
N LYS A 136 17.68 -2.16 6.86
CA LYS A 136 17.43 -2.80 8.14
C LYS A 136 17.69 -1.84 9.29
N ILE A 137 16.85 -1.97 10.31
CA ILE A 137 16.87 -1.17 11.53
C ILE A 137 16.70 -2.15 12.70
N SER A 138 17.26 -1.83 13.86
CA SER A 138 17.13 -2.70 15.03
C SER A 138 15.67 -2.98 15.39
N ASP A 139 15.34 -4.24 15.68
CA ASP A 139 14.01 -4.68 16.12
C ASP A 139 13.49 -3.84 17.31
N THR A 140 14.37 -3.46 18.24
CA THR A 140 14.04 -2.59 19.38
C THR A 140 13.47 -1.24 18.97
N ALA A 141 13.98 -0.64 17.89
CA ALA A 141 13.48 0.62 17.36
C ALA A 141 12.15 0.41 16.61
N GLU A 142 12.04 -0.66 15.83
CA GLU A 142 10.84 -1.01 15.06
C GLU A 142 9.63 -1.33 15.95
N GLN A 143 9.83 -1.94 17.11
CA GLN A 143 8.77 -2.33 18.03
C GLN A 143 8.23 -1.16 18.88
N ARG A 144 8.88 0.01 18.86
CA ARG A 144 8.45 1.17 19.64
C ARG A 144 7.34 1.94 18.92
N SER A 145 6.29 2.28 19.66
CA SER A 145 5.14 3.02 19.14
C SER A 145 5.50 4.43 18.68
N GLY A 146 4.73 4.94 17.71
CA GLY A 146 4.88 6.29 17.19
C GLY A 146 6.07 6.48 16.25
N ALA A 147 6.87 5.45 15.99
CA ALA A 147 7.96 5.50 15.02
C ALA A 147 7.50 5.01 13.63
N SER A 148 7.95 5.73 12.61
CA SER A 148 7.80 5.37 11.20
C SER A 148 9.15 5.53 10.51
N PHE A 149 9.35 4.80 9.41
CA PHE A 149 10.66 4.61 8.82
C PHE A 149 10.61 4.85 7.31
N ILE A 150 11.57 5.59 6.79
CA ILE A 150 11.84 5.68 5.36
C ILE A 150 13.22 5.08 5.16
N ARG A 151 13.26 3.93 4.47
CA ARG A 151 14.44 3.08 4.32
C ARG A 151 15.00 3.16 2.91
N GLY A 152 16.19 2.58 2.70
CA GLY A 152 16.78 2.45 1.37
C GLY A 152 15.82 1.84 0.34
N THR A 153 15.10 0.79 0.73
CA THR A 153 14.06 0.16 -0.10
C THR A 153 12.92 1.10 -0.51
N ASP A 154 12.48 1.99 0.38
CA ASP A 154 11.42 2.96 0.06
C ASP A 154 11.97 4.08 -0.84
N LEU A 155 13.21 4.51 -0.59
CA LEU A 155 13.89 5.52 -1.41
C LEU A 155 14.21 5.02 -2.82
N GLU A 156 14.39 3.71 -3.01
CA GLU A 156 14.54 3.09 -4.33
C GLU A 156 13.25 3.12 -5.18
N GLU A 157 12.09 3.32 -4.57
CA GLU A 157 10.81 3.48 -5.29
C GLU A 157 10.68 4.87 -5.94
N LEU A 158 11.55 5.83 -5.59
CA LEU A 158 11.56 7.16 -6.19
C LEU A 158 11.84 7.11 -7.69
N THR A 159 10.92 7.65 -8.47
CA THR A 159 11.07 7.77 -9.91
C THR A 159 11.97 8.95 -10.26
N GLN A 160 12.45 9.00 -11.50
CA GLN A 160 13.17 10.16 -12.04
C GLN A 160 12.38 11.46 -11.88
N ALA A 161 11.05 11.42 -12.03
CA ALA A 161 10.19 12.59 -11.84
C ALA A 161 10.16 13.06 -10.37
N ASP A 162 10.22 12.13 -9.42
CA ASP A 162 10.27 12.45 -7.98
C ASP A 162 11.61 13.09 -7.62
N LEU A 163 12.72 12.55 -8.14
CA LEU A 163 14.06 13.14 -7.95
C LEU A 163 14.18 14.52 -8.61
N GLN A 164 13.60 14.71 -9.79
CA GLN A 164 13.54 16.03 -10.43
C GLN A 164 12.73 17.02 -9.59
N THR A 165 11.61 16.56 -9.01
CA THR A 165 10.78 17.36 -8.10
C THR A 165 11.56 17.79 -6.86
N ILE A 166 12.28 16.86 -6.22
CA ILE A 166 13.17 17.14 -5.08
C ILE A 166 14.25 18.16 -5.48
N SER A 167 14.91 17.97 -6.62
CA SER A 167 15.93 18.87 -7.14
C SER A 167 15.39 20.29 -7.40
N ASN A 168 14.21 20.38 -8.02
CA ASN A 168 13.53 21.65 -8.28
C ASN A 168 13.20 22.37 -6.98
N TRP A 169 12.66 21.65 -5.99
CA TRP A 169 12.34 22.23 -4.68
C TRP A 169 13.58 22.77 -3.96
N ILE A 170 14.68 22.01 -3.94
CA ILE A 170 15.97 22.46 -3.37
C ILE A 170 16.49 23.72 -4.07
N SER A 171 16.24 23.83 -5.38
CA SER A 171 16.66 24.98 -6.21
C SER A 171 15.71 26.18 -6.14
N GLY A 172 14.54 26.04 -5.48
CA GLY A 172 13.51 27.08 -5.45
C GLY A 172 12.71 27.21 -6.74
N THR A 173 12.81 26.22 -7.64
CA THR A 173 12.06 26.17 -8.90
C THR A 173 10.66 25.61 -8.65
N PRO A 174 9.59 26.13 -9.30
CA PRO A 174 8.25 25.57 -9.18
C PRO A 174 8.21 24.08 -9.53
N VAL A 175 7.59 23.29 -8.65
CA VAL A 175 7.32 21.88 -8.88
C VAL A 175 6.02 21.77 -9.67
N GLN A 176 6.06 21.16 -10.86
CA GLN A 176 4.86 20.77 -11.59
C GLN A 176 4.82 19.24 -11.67
N THR A 177 3.88 18.63 -10.95
CA THR A 177 3.52 17.24 -11.18
C THR A 177 2.38 17.21 -12.21
N LYS A 178 2.42 16.23 -13.12
CA LYS A 178 1.34 16.00 -14.09
C LYS A 178 0.63 14.69 -13.71
N PRO A 179 -0.53 14.76 -13.04
CA PRO A 179 -1.33 13.59 -12.75
C PRO A 179 -1.73 12.83 -14.02
N LYS A 180 -2.00 11.54 -13.87
CA LYS A 180 -2.59 10.72 -14.93
C LYS A 180 -3.98 11.23 -15.29
N THR A 181 -4.30 11.10 -16.58
CA THR A 181 -5.64 11.32 -17.09
C THR A 181 -6.37 9.98 -17.26
N PRO A 182 -7.66 9.88 -16.93
CA PRO A 182 -8.42 8.66 -17.14
C PRO A 182 -8.43 8.23 -18.62
N TYR A 183 -8.41 6.92 -18.88
CA TYR A 183 -8.74 6.37 -20.19
C TYR A 183 -10.26 6.46 -20.43
N PRO A 184 -10.75 6.41 -21.70
CA PRO A 184 -12.18 6.51 -22.00
C PRO A 184 -13.09 5.54 -21.22
N TYR A 185 -12.64 4.29 -21.03
CA TYR A 185 -13.41 3.29 -20.27
C TYR A 185 -13.44 3.59 -18.75
N GLN A 186 -12.46 4.33 -18.25
CA GLN A 186 -12.41 4.79 -16.87
C GLN A 186 -13.34 5.99 -16.68
N GLU A 187 -13.40 6.90 -17.67
CA GLU A 187 -14.39 7.98 -17.70
C GLU A 187 -15.83 7.45 -17.71
N GLU A 188 -16.10 6.42 -18.53
CA GLU A 188 -17.39 5.70 -18.53
C GLU A 188 -17.71 5.14 -17.13
N ALA A 189 -16.74 4.49 -16.49
CA ALA A 189 -16.94 3.94 -15.15
C ALA A 189 -17.21 5.03 -14.10
N ILE A 190 -16.48 6.14 -14.14
CA ILE A 190 -16.70 7.29 -13.25
C ILE A 190 -18.10 7.87 -13.48
N PHE A 191 -18.48 8.08 -14.74
CA PHE A 191 -19.80 8.60 -15.10
C PHE A 191 -20.94 7.72 -14.58
N ASP A 192 -20.84 6.40 -14.80
CA ASP A 192 -21.81 5.42 -14.34
C ASP A 192 -21.93 5.40 -12.81
N ILE A 193 -20.80 5.41 -12.09
CA ILE A 193 -20.78 5.44 -10.63
C ILE A 193 -21.43 6.72 -10.11
N LEU A 194 -21.04 7.89 -10.62
CA LEU A 194 -21.62 9.18 -10.23
C LEU A 194 -23.12 9.22 -10.55
N GLY A 195 -23.54 8.70 -11.72
CA GLY A 195 -24.94 8.56 -12.10
C GLY A 195 -25.73 7.70 -11.12
N GLY A 196 -25.22 6.52 -10.78
CA GLY A 196 -25.84 5.62 -9.81
C GLY A 196 -25.96 6.21 -8.40
N LEU A 197 -24.97 7.00 -7.97
CA LEU A 197 -24.97 7.69 -6.68
C LEU A 197 -25.90 8.90 -6.62
N LYS A 198 -26.39 9.42 -7.74
CA LYS A 198 -27.44 10.47 -7.72
C LYS A 198 -28.76 9.94 -7.19
N THR A 199 -29.12 8.70 -7.55
CA THR A 199 -30.40 8.08 -7.20
C THR A 199 -30.30 7.13 -6.02
N ASN A 200 -29.10 6.67 -5.66
CA ASN A 200 -28.87 5.71 -4.58
C ASN A 200 -27.82 6.24 -3.59
N SER A 201 -27.91 5.83 -2.32
CA SER A 201 -26.83 6.03 -1.34
C SER A 201 -25.72 4.99 -1.45
N ARG A 202 -25.92 3.94 -2.25
CA ARG A 202 -25.02 2.79 -2.36
C ARG A 202 -24.89 2.37 -3.82
N GLY A 203 -23.70 1.99 -4.25
CA GLY A 203 -23.46 1.48 -5.60
C GLY A 203 -22.28 0.52 -5.68
N THR A 204 -22.42 -0.54 -6.46
CA THR A 204 -21.38 -1.55 -6.66
C THR A 204 -20.76 -1.43 -8.05
N ALA A 205 -19.43 -1.29 -8.12
CA ALA A 205 -18.65 -1.32 -9.34
C ALA A 205 -17.91 -2.66 -9.48
N LEU A 206 -18.37 -3.48 -10.44
CA LEU A 206 -17.78 -4.78 -10.74
C LEU A 206 -16.73 -4.65 -11.84
N MET A 207 -15.45 -4.64 -11.48
CA MET A 207 -14.38 -4.33 -12.42
C MET A 207 -13.21 -5.30 -12.33
N ALA A 208 -12.72 -5.74 -13.49
CA ALA A 208 -11.57 -6.64 -13.61
C ALA A 208 -10.32 -6.13 -12.84
N CYS A 209 -9.48 -7.04 -12.36
CA CYS A 209 -8.19 -6.65 -11.79
C CYS A 209 -7.28 -6.07 -12.87
N GLY A 210 -6.50 -5.04 -12.53
CA GLY A 210 -5.64 -4.33 -13.49
C GLY A 210 -6.33 -3.23 -14.31
N SER A 211 -7.66 -3.07 -14.25
CA SER A 211 -8.36 -2.02 -15.00
C SER A 211 -8.26 -0.62 -14.39
N GLY A 212 -7.55 -0.44 -13.27
CA GLY A 212 -7.38 0.85 -12.60
C GLY A 212 -8.47 1.24 -11.59
N LYS A 213 -9.08 0.26 -10.89
CA LYS A 213 -10.09 0.51 -9.83
C LYS A 213 -9.67 1.58 -8.82
N THR A 214 -8.41 1.51 -8.36
CA THR A 214 -7.85 2.45 -7.37
C THR A 214 -7.91 3.90 -7.85
N LEU A 215 -7.59 4.17 -9.12
CA LEU A 215 -7.66 5.52 -9.70
C LEU A 215 -9.08 5.96 -9.98
N ILE A 216 -9.94 5.05 -10.47
CA ILE A 216 -11.36 5.34 -10.68
C ILE A 216 -12.02 5.74 -9.35
N ALA A 217 -11.68 5.06 -8.25
CA ALA A 217 -12.16 5.41 -6.93
C ALA A 217 -11.71 6.82 -6.51
N LEU A 218 -10.43 7.17 -6.70
CA LEU A 218 -9.91 8.52 -6.44
C LEU A 218 -10.67 9.56 -7.26
N TRP A 219 -10.72 9.41 -8.58
CA TRP A 219 -11.36 10.39 -9.46
C TRP A 219 -12.86 10.51 -9.18
N THR A 220 -13.54 9.42 -8.84
CA THR A 220 -14.94 9.47 -8.37
C THR A 220 -15.07 10.34 -7.12
N VAL A 221 -14.19 10.15 -6.14
CA VAL A 221 -14.16 10.98 -4.92
C VAL A 221 -13.90 12.45 -5.26
N GLU A 222 -12.93 12.75 -6.12
CA GLU A 222 -12.64 14.13 -6.54
C GLU A 222 -13.83 14.81 -7.23
N HIS A 223 -14.58 14.07 -8.06
CA HIS A 223 -15.80 14.58 -8.69
C HIS A 223 -16.93 14.84 -7.69
N LEU A 224 -17.02 14.07 -6.61
CA LEU A 224 -18.01 14.29 -5.55
C LEU A 224 -17.69 15.50 -4.67
N LYS A 225 -16.43 15.98 -4.67
CA LYS A 225 -15.93 17.09 -3.85
C LYS A 225 -16.33 16.99 -2.35
N PRO A 226 -16.10 15.85 -1.70
CA PRO A 226 -16.47 15.65 -0.30
C PRO A 226 -15.56 16.44 0.64
N LYS A 227 -16.03 16.66 1.88
CA LYS A 227 -15.23 17.12 3.00
C LYS A 227 -14.62 15.94 3.78
N TYR A 228 -15.36 14.85 3.99
CA TYR A 228 -14.94 13.68 4.76
C TYR A 228 -15.06 12.39 3.93
N VAL A 229 -13.94 11.69 3.78
CA VAL A 229 -13.84 10.47 2.97
C VAL A 229 -13.35 9.32 3.84
N LEU A 230 -14.03 8.18 3.78
CA LEU A 230 -13.59 6.93 4.41
C LEU A 230 -13.13 5.94 3.33
N VAL A 231 -11.92 5.41 3.43
CA VAL A 231 -11.40 4.38 2.52
C VAL A 231 -11.13 3.11 3.30
N LEU A 232 -11.83 2.03 2.95
CA LEU A 232 -11.74 0.75 3.63
C LEU A 232 -11.08 -0.30 2.76
N CYS A 233 -10.00 -0.89 3.28
CA CYS A 233 -9.20 -1.90 2.60
C CYS A 233 -9.07 -3.18 3.46
N PRO A 234 -8.80 -4.36 2.88
CA PRO A 234 -8.65 -5.61 3.61
C PRO A 234 -7.31 -5.79 4.33
N SER A 235 -6.27 -5.04 3.94
CA SER A 235 -4.92 -5.19 4.49
C SER A 235 -4.18 -3.87 4.50
N LEU A 236 -3.15 -3.81 5.35
CA LEU A 236 -2.26 -2.68 5.46
C LEU A 236 -1.45 -2.43 4.18
N ALA A 237 -0.99 -3.49 3.50
CA ALA A 237 -0.31 -3.40 2.22
C ALA A 237 -1.17 -2.66 1.17
N LEU A 238 -2.48 -2.96 1.12
CA LEU A 238 -3.38 -2.31 0.17
C LEU A 238 -3.66 -0.86 0.55
N ILE A 239 -3.65 -0.51 1.84
CA ILE A 239 -3.70 0.88 2.30
C ILE A 239 -2.46 1.62 1.83
N ARG A 240 -1.24 1.10 2.06
CA ARG A 240 0.01 1.70 1.57
C ARG A 240 -0.05 1.95 0.06
N GLN A 241 -0.43 0.94 -0.71
CA GLN A 241 -0.55 1.06 -2.17
C GLN A 241 -1.58 2.11 -2.59
N THR A 242 -2.77 2.09 -1.98
CA THR A 242 -3.86 3.03 -2.31
C THR A 242 -3.46 4.45 -1.95
N LEU A 243 -2.89 4.65 -0.76
CA LEU A 243 -2.45 5.95 -0.27
C LEU A 243 -1.37 6.53 -1.16
N HIS A 244 -0.34 5.75 -1.50
CA HIS A 244 0.75 6.19 -2.38
C HIS A 244 0.22 6.62 -3.76
N GLU A 245 -0.60 5.79 -4.39
CA GLU A 245 -1.19 6.10 -5.69
C GLU A 245 -2.10 7.33 -5.60
N TRP A 246 -2.92 7.44 -4.55
CA TRP A 246 -3.83 8.58 -4.37
C TRP A 246 -3.08 9.88 -4.10
N CYS A 247 -2.09 9.87 -3.23
CA CYS A 247 -1.24 11.04 -2.99
C CYS A 247 -0.53 11.46 -4.27
N LYS A 248 -0.01 10.52 -5.07
CA LYS A 248 0.68 10.82 -6.32
C LYS A 248 -0.24 11.45 -7.36
N GLU A 249 -1.43 10.89 -7.54
CA GLU A 249 -2.31 11.20 -8.67
C GLU A 249 -3.43 12.20 -8.33
N THR A 250 -3.64 12.54 -7.05
CA THR A 250 -4.69 13.47 -6.66
C THR A 250 -4.44 14.89 -7.16
N THR A 251 -5.52 15.50 -7.66
CA THR A 251 -5.60 16.91 -8.05
C THR A 251 -6.04 17.83 -6.89
N LEU A 252 -6.41 17.25 -5.75
CA LEU A 252 -6.74 17.99 -4.53
C LEU A 252 -5.46 18.62 -3.96
N ASN A 253 -5.44 19.95 -3.87
CA ASN A 253 -4.32 20.67 -3.24
C ASN A 253 -4.42 20.61 -1.71
N ASP A 254 -5.63 20.76 -1.19
CA ASP A 254 -5.92 20.84 0.24
C ASP A 254 -6.61 19.57 0.72
N PHE A 255 -5.78 18.54 0.95
CA PHE A 255 -6.21 17.32 1.61
C PHE A 255 -5.29 16.96 2.77
N SER A 256 -5.84 16.23 3.72
CA SER A 256 -5.11 15.59 4.81
C SER A 256 -5.66 14.19 5.02
N TYR A 257 -4.85 13.31 5.60
CA TYR A 257 -5.29 11.96 5.92
C TYR A 257 -4.81 11.49 7.28
N VAL A 258 -5.45 10.42 7.76
CA VAL A 258 -5.00 9.58 8.85
C VAL A 258 -5.22 8.12 8.48
N CYS A 259 -4.33 7.23 8.93
CA CYS A 259 -4.42 5.79 8.70
C CYS A 259 -4.74 5.04 10.01
N VAL A 260 -5.82 4.25 10.02
CA VAL A 260 -6.35 3.53 11.19
C VAL A 260 -6.19 2.03 10.99
N CYS A 261 -5.13 1.45 11.58
CA CYS A 261 -4.69 0.09 11.28
C CYS A 261 -4.12 -0.62 12.51
N SER A 262 -4.51 -1.87 12.75
CA SER A 262 -3.97 -2.70 13.84
C SER A 262 -2.88 -3.67 13.40
N ASP A 263 -1.73 -3.53 14.06
CA ASP A 263 -0.51 -4.36 14.03
C ASP A 263 -0.77 -5.88 14.08
N LYS A 264 -1.81 -6.33 14.79
CA LYS A 264 -2.00 -7.76 15.14
C LYS A 264 -3.07 -8.50 14.36
N SER A 265 -3.93 -7.82 13.59
CA SER A 265 -5.11 -8.45 12.98
C SER A 265 -4.91 -8.94 11.55
N VAL A 266 -3.75 -8.70 10.94
CA VAL A 266 -3.43 -9.13 9.57
C VAL A 266 -2.84 -10.56 9.54
N ALA A 267 -2.33 -11.04 10.69
CA ALA A 267 -1.67 -12.34 10.82
C ALA A 267 -2.57 -13.57 10.57
N GLU A 268 -3.89 -13.41 10.56
CA GLU A 268 -4.85 -14.53 10.37
C GLU A 268 -5.35 -14.70 8.93
N SER A 269 -4.89 -13.89 7.97
CA SER A 269 -5.23 -14.05 6.56
C SER A 269 -4.00 -14.43 5.74
N ASP A 270 -4.15 -15.36 4.77
CA ASP A 270 -3.11 -15.90 3.86
C ASP A 270 -2.42 -14.85 2.95
N GLY A 271 -2.18 -13.63 3.43
CA GLY A 271 -1.48 -12.54 2.75
C GLY A 271 -0.14 -12.23 3.40
N LEU A 272 0.68 -11.46 2.67
CA LEU A 272 1.91 -10.88 3.20
C LEU A 272 1.56 -9.99 4.41
N VAL A 273 2.06 -10.35 5.59
CA VAL A 273 1.91 -9.54 6.80
C VAL A 273 2.89 -8.38 6.68
N VAL A 274 2.36 -7.16 6.54
CA VAL A 274 3.15 -5.92 6.60
C VAL A 274 3.09 -5.42 8.04
N LEU A 275 4.25 -5.14 8.63
CA LEU A 275 4.32 -4.57 9.97
C LEU A 275 4.12 -3.04 9.89
N PRO A 276 3.54 -2.40 10.91
CA PRO A 276 3.46 -0.93 10.97
C PRO A 276 4.83 -0.24 10.85
N SER A 277 5.91 -0.89 11.31
CA SER A 277 7.29 -0.41 11.18
C SER A 277 7.81 -0.43 9.73
N GLU A 278 7.14 -1.14 8.81
CA GLU A 278 7.45 -1.17 7.38
C GLU A 278 6.68 -0.09 6.59
N LEU A 279 6.00 0.82 7.29
CA LEU A 279 5.29 1.94 6.69
C LEU A 279 6.12 3.22 6.72
N ASP A 280 6.04 3.92 5.60
CA ASP A 280 6.59 5.25 5.38
C ASP A 280 5.57 6.35 5.70
N PHE A 281 4.54 6.05 6.51
CA PHE A 281 3.55 7.01 7.01
C PHE A 281 3.03 6.58 8.39
N PRO A 282 2.54 7.52 9.22
CA PRO A 282 2.06 7.20 10.55
C PRO A 282 0.72 6.46 10.50
N VAL A 283 0.52 5.55 11.46
CA VAL A 283 -0.75 4.87 11.70
C VAL A 283 -1.17 5.05 13.16
N THR A 284 -2.48 5.05 13.41
CA THR A 284 -3.05 5.17 14.76
C THR A 284 -4.06 4.07 15.05
N LEU A 285 -4.20 3.78 16.35
CA LEU A 285 -5.25 2.94 16.94
C LEU A 285 -6.05 3.68 18.01
N HIS A 286 -5.80 4.97 18.17
CA HIS A 286 -6.44 5.78 19.20
C HIS A 286 -7.61 6.54 18.58
N SER A 287 -8.84 6.18 18.97
CA SER A 287 -10.05 6.88 18.53
C SER A 287 -10.00 8.38 18.85
N SER A 288 -9.30 8.78 19.92
CA SER A 288 -9.06 10.19 20.26
C SER A 288 -8.27 10.96 19.20
N GLN A 289 -7.28 10.33 18.56
CA GLN A 289 -6.51 10.98 17.48
C GLN A 289 -7.35 11.12 16.22
N VAL A 290 -8.16 10.09 15.90
CA VAL A 290 -9.10 10.15 14.77
C VAL A 290 -10.18 11.22 15.03
N ARG A 291 -10.67 11.32 16.26
CA ARG A 291 -11.61 12.36 16.70
C ARG A 291 -11.04 13.76 16.51
N GLN A 292 -9.82 13.99 17.01
CA GLN A 292 -9.13 15.27 16.86
C GLN A 292 -8.92 15.63 15.38
N PHE A 293 -8.57 14.64 14.55
CA PHE A 293 -8.43 14.84 13.11
C PHE A 293 -9.75 15.25 12.45
N ILE A 294 -10.86 14.59 12.80
CA ILE A 294 -12.21 14.94 12.32
C ILE A 294 -12.60 16.37 12.74
N GLU A 295 -12.38 16.72 14.00
CA GLU A 295 -12.81 18.01 14.57
C GLU A 295 -11.87 19.19 14.28
N SER A 296 -10.68 18.94 13.70
CA SER A 296 -9.77 20.04 13.35
C SER A 296 -10.44 21.06 12.42
N ASP A 297 -10.17 22.34 12.63
CA ASP A 297 -10.73 23.46 11.88
C ASP A 297 -10.09 23.66 10.50
N ARG A 298 -9.14 22.79 10.12
CA ARG A 298 -8.43 22.86 8.84
C ARG A 298 -9.39 22.70 7.67
N ASP A 299 -9.36 23.67 6.76
CA ASP A 299 -10.16 23.63 5.56
C ASP A 299 -9.54 22.75 4.46
N SER A 300 -9.56 21.44 4.70
CA SER A 300 -9.09 20.42 3.75
C SER A 300 -10.13 19.32 3.54
N THR A 301 -10.00 18.56 2.45
CA THR A 301 -10.65 17.25 2.34
C THR A 301 -9.94 16.26 3.26
N LYS A 302 -10.68 15.61 4.15
CA LYS A 302 -10.13 14.72 5.18
C LYS A 302 -10.38 13.26 4.80
N PHE A 303 -9.29 12.53 4.57
CA PHE A 303 -9.31 11.11 4.25
C PHE A 303 -8.99 10.26 5.48
N ILE A 304 -9.85 9.31 5.79
CA ILE A 304 -9.60 8.29 6.82
C ILE A 304 -9.40 6.97 6.10
N PHE A 305 -8.17 6.48 6.04
CA PHE A 305 -7.87 5.14 5.54
C PHE A 305 -7.95 4.17 6.69
N SER A 306 -8.71 3.08 6.55
CA SER A 306 -8.85 2.08 7.60
C SER A 306 -8.80 0.68 7.01
N THR A 307 -8.19 -0.25 7.74
CA THR A 307 -8.47 -1.66 7.46
C THR A 307 -9.91 -1.96 7.87
N TYR A 308 -10.55 -2.94 7.24
CA TYR A 308 -11.86 -3.41 7.68
C TYR A 308 -11.84 -3.80 9.16
N GLN A 309 -10.80 -4.48 9.60
CA GLN A 309 -10.60 -4.97 10.97
C GLN A 309 -10.53 -3.84 12.00
N SER A 310 -9.93 -2.70 11.63
CA SER A 310 -9.77 -1.53 12.50
C SER A 310 -10.88 -0.50 12.38
N SER A 311 -11.90 -0.73 11.54
CA SER A 311 -13.02 0.20 11.34
C SER A 311 -13.84 0.50 12.59
N HIS A 312 -13.78 -0.34 13.62
CA HIS A 312 -14.38 -0.07 14.93
C HIS A 312 -13.73 1.13 15.63
N VAL A 313 -12.42 1.36 15.44
CA VAL A 313 -11.73 2.55 15.99
C VAL A 313 -12.27 3.83 15.34
N VAL A 314 -12.61 3.76 14.04
CA VAL A 314 -13.27 4.87 13.33
C VAL A 314 -14.66 5.10 13.92
N MET A 315 -15.46 4.05 14.10
CA MET A 315 -16.77 4.12 14.74
C MET A 315 -16.71 4.78 16.13
N ASP A 316 -15.76 4.34 16.97
CA ASP A 316 -15.58 4.85 18.34
C ASP A 316 -15.10 6.31 18.39
N SER A 317 -14.68 6.87 17.24
CA SER A 317 -14.16 8.24 17.14
C SER A 317 -15.18 9.27 16.66
N LEU A 318 -16.37 8.88 16.24
CA LEU A 318 -17.28 9.80 15.53
C LEU A 318 -17.98 10.79 16.47
N PRO A 319 -18.00 12.10 16.13
CA PRO A 319 -18.90 13.07 16.74
C PRO A 319 -20.38 12.70 16.63
N ILE A 320 -21.16 13.10 17.63
CA ILE A 320 -22.61 13.01 17.56
C ILE A 320 -23.06 13.85 16.36
N GLY A 321 -23.84 13.24 15.47
CA GLY A 321 -24.32 13.89 14.25
C GLY A 321 -23.30 13.96 13.11
N PHE A 322 -22.12 13.36 13.26
CA PHE A 322 -21.14 13.25 12.18
C PHE A 322 -21.54 12.19 11.14
N SER A 323 -21.32 12.50 9.87
CA SER A 323 -21.44 11.56 8.74
C SER A 323 -20.26 11.76 7.79
N PHE A 324 -19.82 10.68 7.17
CA PHE A 324 -18.91 10.76 6.02
C PHE A 324 -19.71 11.06 4.75
N ASP A 325 -19.22 11.95 3.90
CA ASP A 325 -19.87 12.25 2.63
C ASP A 325 -19.80 11.06 1.67
N VAL A 326 -18.66 10.36 1.67
CA VAL A 326 -18.44 9.18 0.85
C VAL A 326 -17.50 8.18 1.50
N ALA A 327 -17.80 6.89 1.31
CA ALA A 327 -16.89 5.80 1.63
C ALA A 327 -16.62 4.88 0.43
N ILE A 328 -15.34 4.55 0.26
CA ILE A 328 -14.86 3.60 -0.74
C ILE A 328 -14.54 2.27 -0.04
N PHE A 329 -15.14 1.19 -0.52
CA PHE A 329 -14.91 -0.17 -0.05
C PHE A 329 -14.12 -0.92 -1.12
N ASP A 330 -12.81 -1.05 -0.92
CA ASP A 330 -11.98 -1.85 -1.82
C ASP A 330 -11.98 -3.32 -1.43
N GLU A 331 -11.87 -4.20 -2.42
CA GLU A 331 -12.07 -5.64 -2.28
C GLU A 331 -13.34 -5.99 -1.48
N ALA A 332 -14.45 -5.31 -1.79
CA ALA A 332 -15.73 -5.39 -1.05
C ALA A 332 -16.26 -6.83 -0.91
N HIS A 333 -15.82 -7.76 -1.76
CA HIS A 333 -16.16 -9.17 -1.59
C HIS A 333 -15.65 -9.78 -0.27
N LYS A 334 -14.72 -9.12 0.44
CA LYS A 334 -14.23 -9.52 1.76
C LYS A 334 -15.22 -9.19 2.87
N THR A 335 -16.11 -8.21 2.68
CA THR A 335 -17.15 -7.85 3.65
C THR A 335 -18.33 -8.83 3.62
N ALA A 336 -18.45 -9.62 2.56
CA ALA A 336 -19.40 -10.70 2.43
C ALA A 336 -18.91 -12.00 3.13
N GLY A 337 -19.70 -12.54 4.06
CA GLY A 337 -19.45 -13.85 4.67
C GLY A 337 -19.53 -13.94 6.20
N ARG A 338 -19.14 -15.11 6.71
CA ARG A 338 -19.19 -15.51 8.14
C ARG A 338 -18.18 -14.75 9.02
N SER A 339 -17.18 -14.11 8.40
CA SER A 339 -16.22 -13.20 9.04
C SER A 339 -16.79 -11.79 9.32
N GLY A 340 -18.11 -11.63 9.11
CA GLY A 340 -18.82 -10.35 9.01
C GLY A 340 -18.67 -9.41 10.19
N ALA A 341 -18.60 -9.86 11.44
CA ALA A 341 -18.68 -8.92 12.58
C ALA A 341 -17.65 -7.77 12.54
N LYS A 342 -16.39 -8.05 12.18
CA LYS A 342 -15.34 -7.01 12.07
C LYS A 342 -15.29 -6.34 10.70
N PHE A 343 -15.73 -7.01 9.64
CA PHE A 343 -15.66 -6.51 8.26
C PHE A 343 -16.96 -5.80 7.82
N SER A 344 -18.02 -5.88 8.63
CA SER A 344 -19.32 -5.29 8.34
C SER A 344 -19.55 -3.95 9.03
N THR A 345 -18.62 -3.47 9.87
CA THR A 345 -18.81 -2.25 10.66
C THR A 345 -19.22 -1.07 9.77
N GLY A 346 -18.49 -0.82 8.68
CA GLY A 346 -18.80 0.25 7.74
C GLY A 346 -20.04 0.02 6.86
N LEU A 347 -20.62 -1.19 6.83
CA LEU A 347 -21.78 -1.48 5.98
C LEU A 347 -23.08 -0.85 6.52
N SER A 348 -23.16 -0.57 7.82
CA SER A 348 -24.38 -0.06 8.48
C SER A 348 -24.20 1.37 8.95
N ASP A 349 -25.18 2.22 8.64
CA ASP A 349 -25.24 3.61 9.13
C ASP A 349 -25.41 3.69 10.65
N ASN A 350 -25.94 2.64 11.30
CA ASN A 350 -26.00 2.57 12.77
C ASN A 350 -24.62 2.46 13.43
N ASN A 351 -23.61 2.04 12.68
CA ASN A 351 -22.23 1.95 13.16
C ASN A 351 -21.45 3.18 12.69
N ILE A 352 -21.34 3.35 11.36
CA ILE A 352 -20.62 4.45 10.74
C ILE A 352 -21.61 5.12 9.78
N PRO A 353 -22.17 6.30 10.13
CA PRO A 353 -23.00 7.09 9.23
C PRO A 353 -22.21 7.52 8.00
N ILE A 354 -22.70 7.14 6.82
CA ILE A 354 -22.05 7.45 5.53
C ILE A 354 -23.13 7.75 4.49
N ASP A 355 -23.05 8.90 3.84
CA ASP A 355 -24.05 9.38 2.88
C ASP A 355 -24.00 8.59 1.56
N LYS A 356 -22.78 8.32 1.05
CA LYS A 356 -22.54 7.56 -0.18
C LYS A 356 -21.54 6.41 0.03
N ARG A 357 -21.88 5.19 -0.39
CA ARG A 357 -20.95 4.04 -0.37
C ARG A 357 -20.72 3.50 -1.77
N VAL A 358 -19.44 3.36 -2.15
CA VAL A 358 -19.04 2.73 -3.42
C VAL A 358 -18.26 1.46 -3.13
N PHE A 359 -18.76 0.34 -3.65
CA PHE A 359 -18.16 -0.97 -3.46
C PHE A 359 -17.40 -1.39 -4.71
N PHE A 360 -16.08 -1.48 -4.62
CA PHE A 360 -15.23 -1.97 -5.70
C PHE A 360 -14.88 -3.43 -5.47
N THR A 361 -15.08 -4.26 -6.50
CA THR A 361 -14.61 -5.65 -6.49
C THR A 361 -14.49 -6.21 -7.91
N ALA A 362 -13.57 -7.16 -8.12
CA ALA A 362 -13.54 -7.95 -9.34
C ALA A 362 -14.41 -9.22 -9.26
N THR A 363 -14.59 -9.74 -8.05
CA THR A 363 -15.20 -11.05 -7.83
C THR A 363 -16.28 -10.93 -6.76
N PRO A 364 -17.54 -10.65 -7.12
CA PRO A 364 -18.61 -10.61 -6.14
C PRO A 364 -18.75 -11.98 -5.46
N ARG A 365 -19.02 -11.97 -4.15
CA ARG A 365 -19.33 -13.20 -3.42
C ARG A 365 -20.82 -13.44 -3.43
N HIS A 366 -21.20 -14.63 -3.91
CA HIS A 366 -22.56 -15.15 -3.87
C HIS A 366 -22.65 -16.26 -2.82
N TYR A 367 -23.55 -16.11 -1.85
CA TYR A 367 -23.83 -17.15 -0.87
C TYR A 367 -25.14 -17.86 -1.18
N ASP A 368 -25.10 -19.18 -1.21
CA ASP A 368 -26.29 -20.03 -1.30
C ASP A 368 -26.94 -20.13 0.09
N VAL A 369 -28.11 -19.49 0.22
CA VAL A 369 -28.90 -19.38 1.46
C VAL A 369 -29.35 -20.77 2.00
N SER A 370 -29.26 -21.83 1.17
CA SER A 370 -29.58 -23.20 1.58
C SER A 370 -28.59 -23.82 2.58
N LYS A 371 -27.40 -23.22 2.77
CA LYS A 371 -26.38 -23.73 3.70
C LYS A 371 -26.63 -23.24 5.13
N ARG A 372 -27.46 -23.98 5.87
CA ARG A 372 -27.60 -23.86 7.34
C ARG A 372 -26.31 -24.27 8.05
N ASP A 373 -26.11 -23.78 9.26
CA ASP A 373 -24.98 -24.22 10.06
C ASP A 373 -25.23 -25.57 10.76
N LYS A 374 -24.25 -26.03 11.53
CA LYS A 374 -24.31 -27.29 12.29
C LYS A 374 -25.45 -27.35 13.32
N HIS A 375 -26.14 -26.23 13.58
CA HIS A 375 -27.27 -26.11 14.50
C HIS A 375 -28.59 -25.75 13.80
N GLY A 376 -28.60 -25.57 12.48
CA GLY A 376 -29.82 -25.36 11.70
C GLY A 376 -30.30 -23.91 11.60
N ASP A 377 -29.57 -22.95 12.15
CA ASP A 377 -29.96 -21.54 12.17
C ASP A 377 -29.64 -20.81 10.85
N ALA A 378 -30.54 -19.90 10.47
CA ALA A 378 -30.34 -18.97 9.36
C ALA A 378 -29.23 -17.98 9.74
N LYS A 379 -28.07 -18.10 9.09
CA LYS A 379 -26.94 -17.20 9.36
C LYS A 379 -27.09 -15.88 8.64
N LYS A 380 -26.92 -14.77 9.37
CA LYS A 380 -26.77 -13.42 8.82
C LYS A 380 -25.44 -13.36 8.05
N VAL A 381 -25.49 -13.71 6.77
CA VAL A 381 -24.37 -13.70 5.83
C VAL A 381 -24.75 -12.74 4.72
N PHE A 382 -23.96 -11.69 4.52
CA PHE A 382 -24.18 -10.74 3.44
C PHE A 382 -23.69 -11.35 2.12
N SER A 383 -24.60 -11.51 1.15
CA SER A 383 -24.28 -11.75 -0.26
C SER A 383 -24.09 -10.40 -0.95
N MET A 384 -23.19 -10.28 -1.92
CA MET A 384 -23.11 -9.04 -2.72
C MET A 384 -24.31 -8.83 -3.65
N ASP A 385 -25.22 -9.79 -3.73
CA ASP A 385 -26.52 -9.64 -4.41
C ASP A 385 -27.55 -8.86 -3.58
N ASP A 386 -27.27 -8.62 -2.30
CA ASP A 386 -28.13 -7.85 -1.42
C ASP A 386 -28.02 -6.35 -1.75
N THR A 387 -29.01 -5.86 -2.50
CA THR A 387 -29.07 -4.44 -2.93
C THR A 387 -29.30 -3.49 -1.77
N ASP A 388 -29.84 -3.94 -0.63
CA ASP A 388 -30.02 -3.07 0.54
C ASP A 388 -28.67 -2.77 1.19
N THR A 389 -27.77 -3.76 1.22
CA THR A 389 -26.43 -3.60 1.77
C THR A 389 -25.44 -2.99 0.78
N TYR A 390 -25.43 -3.44 -0.48
CA TYR A 390 -24.39 -3.10 -1.47
C TYR A 390 -24.87 -2.14 -2.57
N GLY A 391 -26.15 -1.82 -2.62
CA GLY A 391 -26.74 -1.05 -3.71
C GLY A 391 -26.78 -1.83 -5.03
N PRO A 392 -27.37 -1.23 -6.08
CA PRO A 392 -27.33 -1.82 -7.42
C PRO A 392 -25.90 -1.88 -7.98
N VAL A 393 -25.69 -2.76 -8.94
CA VAL A 393 -24.48 -2.72 -9.78
C VAL A 393 -24.57 -1.50 -10.69
N VAL A 394 -23.77 -0.47 -10.41
CA VAL A 394 -23.77 0.80 -11.14
C VAL A 394 -22.85 0.77 -12.36
N HIS A 395 -21.79 -0.04 -12.31
CA HIS A 395 -20.88 -0.23 -13.45
C HIS A 395 -20.36 -1.68 -13.50
N LYS A 396 -20.14 -2.20 -14.72
CA LYS A 396 -19.61 -3.56 -14.93
C LYS A 396 -18.60 -3.62 -16.07
N LEU A 397 -17.34 -3.88 -15.72
CA LEU A 397 -16.25 -4.21 -16.63
C LEU A 397 -15.71 -5.61 -16.29
N SER A 398 -16.27 -6.63 -16.94
CA SER A 398 -15.82 -8.02 -16.73
C SER A 398 -14.43 -8.26 -17.30
N PHE A 399 -13.73 -9.27 -16.79
CA PHE A 399 -12.43 -9.69 -17.34
C PHE A 399 -12.52 -9.97 -18.85
N SER A 400 -13.57 -10.69 -19.29
CA SER A 400 -13.79 -10.99 -20.70
C SER A 400 -13.97 -9.73 -21.55
N LYS A 401 -14.74 -8.75 -21.07
CA LYS A 401 -14.92 -7.47 -21.77
C LYS A 401 -13.60 -6.71 -21.84
N ALA A 402 -12.87 -6.61 -20.73
CA ALA A 402 -11.60 -5.88 -20.66
C ALA A 402 -10.52 -6.46 -21.60
N VAL A 403 -10.46 -7.78 -21.76
CA VAL A 403 -9.54 -8.45 -22.71
C VAL A 403 -9.98 -8.28 -24.17
N SER A 404 -11.29 -8.19 -24.44
CA SER A 404 -11.82 -8.09 -25.81
C SER A 404 -11.93 -6.66 -26.35
N MET A 405 -11.60 -5.64 -25.55
CA MET A 405 -11.56 -4.25 -25.99
C MET A 405 -10.39 -4.01 -26.94
N ASP A 406 -10.47 -2.93 -27.72
CA ASP A 406 -9.42 -2.51 -28.66
C ASP A 406 -9.02 -1.03 -28.38
N PRO A 407 -7.80 -0.77 -27.87
CA PRO A 407 -6.84 -1.76 -27.41
C PRO A 407 -7.31 -2.50 -26.14
N PRO A 408 -6.81 -3.73 -25.87
CA PRO A 408 -7.15 -4.46 -24.66
C PRO A 408 -6.76 -3.68 -23.40
N VAL A 409 -7.68 -3.57 -22.45
CA VAL A 409 -7.43 -2.89 -21.16
C VAL A 409 -6.52 -3.72 -20.27
N ILE A 410 -6.66 -5.05 -20.34
CA ILE A 410 -5.84 -6.01 -19.59
C ILE A 410 -5.39 -7.15 -20.49
N THR A 411 -4.27 -7.76 -20.12
CA THR A 411 -3.76 -8.95 -20.81
C THR A 411 -4.56 -10.19 -20.41
N GLY A 412 -4.94 -11.00 -21.39
CA GLY A 412 -5.52 -12.32 -21.15
C GLY A 412 -4.56 -13.26 -20.41
N TYR A 413 -5.10 -14.26 -19.71
CA TYR A 413 -4.30 -15.31 -19.07
C TYR A 413 -4.43 -16.65 -19.79
N LYS A 414 -3.42 -17.50 -19.64
CA LYS A 414 -3.48 -18.93 -19.97
C LYS A 414 -3.25 -19.73 -18.69
N VAL A 415 -4.09 -20.74 -18.44
CA VAL A 415 -3.93 -21.61 -17.27
C VAL A 415 -3.02 -22.76 -17.66
N ALA A 416 -1.82 -22.81 -17.08
CA ALA A 416 -0.88 -23.90 -17.27
C ALA A 416 -0.97 -24.88 -16.08
N ILE A 417 -1.46 -26.09 -16.34
CA ILE A 417 -1.53 -27.13 -15.32
C ILE A 417 -0.33 -28.05 -15.52
N SER A 418 0.61 -28.01 -14.56
CA SER A 418 1.74 -28.93 -14.50
C SER A 418 1.41 -30.04 -13.51
N VAL A 419 1.48 -31.30 -13.97
CA VAL A 419 1.25 -32.46 -13.13
C VAL A 419 2.60 -33.10 -12.85
N VAL A 420 3.02 -33.06 -11.59
CA VAL A 420 4.20 -33.77 -11.11
C VAL A 420 3.71 -35.08 -10.49
N THR A 421 4.22 -36.19 -11.00
CA THR A 421 3.88 -37.53 -10.51
C THR A 421 4.85 -37.96 -9.41
N GLN A 422 4.53 -39.06 -8.75
CA GLN A 422 5.38 -39.63 -7.69
C GLN A 422 6.64 -40.30 -8.26
N ASP A 423 6.70 -40.54 -9.57
CA ASP A 423 7.91 -41.01 -10.24
C ASP A 423 8.83 -39.84 -10.64
N ASP A 424 8.30 -38.60 -10.70
CA ASP A 424 9.08 -37.37 -10.96
C ASP A 424 9.75 -36.81 -9.69
N VAL A 425 9.33 -37.27 -8.50
CA VAL A 425 9.86 -36.88 -7.20
C VAL A 425 10.28 -38.16 -6.49
N ASP A 426 11.59 -38.44 -6.46
CA ASP A 426 12.13 -39.69 -5.95
C ASP A 426 11.45 -40.11 -4.64
N ARG A 427 11.01 -41.37 -4.58
CA ARG A 427 10.12 -41.91 -3.55
C ARG A 427 10.67 -41.76 -2.11
N GLU A 428 11.99 -41.59 -1.99
CA GLU A 428 12.71 -41.39 -0.73
C GLU A 428 12.60 -39.95 -0.19
N ILE A 429 12.53 -38.95 -1.10
CA ILE A 429 12.41 -37.52 -0.80
C ILE A 429 11.08 -37.20 -0.10
N ILE A 430 9.98 -37.79 -0.57
CA ILE A 430 8.65 -37.60 0.03
C ILE A 430 8.54 -38.28 1.40
N ARG A 431 9.29 -39.36 1.63
CA ARG A 431 9.21 -40.17 2.85
C ARG A 431 9.93 -39.53 4.03
N GLN A 432 11.01 -38.79 3.78
CA GLN A 432 11.81 -38.13 4.82
C GLN A 432 11.39 -36.67 5.06
N GLY A 433 10.54 -36.10 4.19
CA GLY A 433 9.97 -34.75 4.35
C GLY A 433 10.97 -33.61 4.18
N ILE A 434 12.26 -33.91 4.01
CA ILE A 434 13.39 -32.99 3.95
C ILE A 434 14.35 -33.46 2.84
N VAL A 435 14.86 -32.52 2.04
CA VAL A 435 15.83 -32.68 0.96
C VAL A 435 16.99 -31.76 1.25
N MET A 436 18.22 -32.25 1.16
CA MET A 436 19.40 -31.41 1.26
C MET A 436 19.65 -30.74 -0.10
N VAL A 437 19.57 -29.41 -0.17
CA VAL A 437 19.98 -28.62 -1.35
C VAL A 437 21.14 -27.74 -0.92
N ASP A 438 22.32 -27.91 -1.53
CA ASP A 438 23.56 -27.19 -1.18
C ASP A 438 23.93 -27.21 0.32
N GLY A 439 23.57 -28.28 1.04
CA GLY A 439 23.85 -28.44 2.47
C GLY A 439 22.69 -28.05 3.41
N ASP A 440 21.60 -27.47 2.88
CA ASP A 440 20.46 -27.01 3.68
C ASP A 440 19.23 -27.91 3.54
N SER A 441 18.53 -28.12 4.67
CA SER A 441 17.31 -28.92 4.74
C SER A 441 16.09 -28.19 4.16
N VAL A 442 15.52 -28.71 3.07
CA VAL A 442 14.38 -28.14 2.33
C VAL A 442 13.19 -29.11 2.33
N GLN A 443 11.97 -28.65 2.61
CA GLN A 443 10.79 -29.54 2.59
C GLN A 443 10.54 -30.14 1.20
N ALA A 444 10.30 -31.46 1.11
CA ALA A 444 10.04 -32.18 -0.16
C ALA A 444 8.90 -31.57 -1.01
N LYS A 445 7.93 -30.92 -0.36
CA LYS A 445 6.84 -30.18 -0.99
C LYS A 445 7.35 -28.97 -1.80
N LEU A 446 8.37 -28.27 -1.29
CA LEU A 446 8.97 -27.13 -1.96
C LEU A 446 9.71 -27.58 -3.24
N VAL A 447 10.39 -28.73 -3.18
CA VAL A 447 11.06 -29.34 -4.33
C VAL A 447 10.06 -29.70 -5.44
N ALA A 448 8.93 -30.32 -5.09
CA ALA A 448 7.87 -30.60 -6.06
C ALA A 448 7.29 -29.33 -6.71
N HIS A 449 7.15 -28.23 -5.96
CA HIS A 449 6.73 -26.94 -6.50
C HIS A 449 7.77 -26.34 -7.44
N GLN A 450 9.05 -26.41 -7.09
CA GLN A 450 10.15 -25.92 -7.93
C GLN A 450 10.26 -26.72 -9.23
N LEU A 451 10.09 -28.05 -9.19
CA LEU A 451 10.05 -28.90 -10.38
C LEU A 451 8.85 -28.58 -11.27
N ALA A 452 7.66 -28.43 -10.68
CA ALA A 452 6.46 -28.03 -11.41
C ALA A 452 6.64 -26.66 -12.10
N LEU A 453 7.24 -25.70 -11.39
CA LEU A 453 7.53 -24.37 -11.90
C LEU A 453 8.57 -24.42 -13.03
N LYS A 454 9.69 -25.13 -12.84
CA LYS A 454 10.73 -25.30 -13.86
C LYS A 454 10.18 -25.96 -15.13
N ALA A 455 9.35 -27.00 -14.99
CA ALA A 455 8.68 -27.62 -16.11
C ALA A 455 7.74 -26.65 -16.84
N ALA A 456 7.00 -25.82 -16.09
CA ALA A 456 6.13 -24.80 -16.68
C ALA A 456 6.92 -23.69 -17.40
N VAL A 457 8.03 -23.21 -16.81
CA VAL A 457 8.93 -22.21 -17.42
C VAL A 457 9.52 -22.76 -18.72
N ASN A 458 10.07 -23.97 -18.69
CA ASN A 458 10.67 -24.59 -19.88
C ASN A 458 9.65 -24.84 -21.00
N ARG A 459 8.43 -25.25 -20.63
CA ARG A 459 7.40 -25.62 -21.62
C ARG A 459 6.65 -24.44 -22.20
N TYR A 460 6.46 -23.37 -21.42
CA TYR A 460 5.59 -22.25 -21.79
C TYR A 460 6.31 -20.89 -21.82
N GLY A 461 7.62 -20.85 -21.57
CA GLY A 461 8.41 -19.61 -21.60
C GLY A 461 7.97 -18.58 -20.55
N VAL A 462 7.54 -19.04 -19.37
CA VAL A 462 6.96 -18.18 -18.33
C VAL A 462 8.06 -17.36 -17.63
N SER A 463 7.89 -16.04 -17.56
CA SER A 463 8.82 -15.11 -16.89
C SER A 463 8.32 -14.60 -15.52
N VAL A 464 7.02 -14.69 -15.21
CA VAL A 464 6.42 -14.29 -13.92
C VAL A 464 5.31 -15.28 -13.54
N SER A 465 5.27 -15.74 -12.28
CA SER A 465 4.30 -16.75 -11.81
C SER A 465 3.57 -16.34 -10.52
N LEU A 466 2.26 -16.59 -10.47
CA LEU A 466 1.43 -16.57 -9.26
C LEU A 466 0.96 -18.00 -8.96
N ASN A 467 1.21 -18.49 -7.74
CA ASN A 467 1.03 -19.90 -7.38
C ASN A 467 -0.16 -20.07 -6.42
N ARG A 468 -1.11 -20.98 -6.71
CA ARG A 468 -2.24 -21.29 -5.80
C ARG A 468 -2.51 -22.78 -5.73
N GLU A 469 -2.54 -23.33 -4.52
CA GLU A 469 -2.83 -24.75 -4.26
C GLU A 469 -4.33 -25.03 -4.37
N VAL A 470 -4.74 -26.10 -5.09
CA VAL A 470 -6.13 -26.58 -5.13
C VAL A 470 -6.18 -28.03 -4.67
N ARG A 471 -6.66 -28.28 -3.45
CA ARG A 471 -6.92 -29.63 -2.94
C ARG A 471 -8.30 -30.12 -3.37
N ARG A 472 -8.37 -31.19 -4.18
CA ARG A 472 -9.62 -31.94 -4.38
C ARG A 472 -9.71 -33.08 -3.37
N ARG A 473 -10.71 -33.03 -2.47
CA ARG A 473 -11.18 -34.22 -1.74
C ARG A 473 -12.05 -35.04 -2.69
N VAL A 474 -11.52 -36.16 -3.19
CA VAL A 474 -12.34 -37.15 -3.91
C VAL A 474 -13.17 -37.92 -2.89
N HIS A 475 -14.49 -37.76 -2.92
CA HIS A 475 -15.42 -38.61 -2.17
C HIS A 475 -15.36 -40.04 -2.74
N ARG A 476 -14.69 -40.96 -2.02
CA ARG A 476 -14.60 -42.39 -2.40
C ARG A 476 -15.77 -43.17 -1.79
N LYS A 477 -16.73 -43.64 -2.62
CA LYS A 477 -17.54 -44.83 -2.29
C LYS A 477 -16.77 -46.07 -2.77
N ARG A 478 -16.35 -46.90 -1.79
CA ARG A 478 -15.92 -48.31 -1.82
C ARG A 478 -15.43 -48.91 -3.16
N LYS A 479 -14.13 -49.22 -3.24
CA LYS A 479 -13.53 -50.58 -3.27
C LYS A 479 -12.00 -50.49 -3.25
N ARG A 480 -11.36 -51.47 -2.62
CA ARG A 480 -9.93 -51.55 -2.30
C ARG A 480 -9.08 -51.54 -3.57
N GLU A 481 -8.29 -50.49 -3.75
CA GLU A 481 -6.98 -50.49 -4.43
C GLU A 481 -6.22 -49.25 -3.92
N HIS A 482 -5.01 -49.47 -3.39
CA HIS A 482 -4.14 -48.38 -2.91
C HIS A 482 -3.56 -47.62 -4.11
N ARG A 483 -4.33 -46.65 -4.64
CA ARG A 483 -3.78 -45.56 -5.44
C ARG A 483 -3.83 -44.28 -4.63
N HIS A 484 -2.67 -43.77 -4.24
CA HIS A 484 -2.52 -42.43 -3.67
C HIS A 484 -2.79 -41.38 -4.75
N SER A 485 -3.51 -40.32 -4.36
CA SER A 485 -3.99 -39.27 -5.27
C SER A 485 -2.86 -38.31 -5.66
N PRO A 486 -2.73 -37.92 -6.93
CA PRO A 486 -1.70 -36.98 -7.38
C PRO A 486 -1.91 -35.58 -6.79
N THR A 487 -0.83 -34.92 -6.40
CA THR A 487 -0.82 -33.50 -6.02
C THR A 487 -0.82 -32.66 -7.30
N ARG A 488 -1.88 -31.89 -7.52
CA ARG A 488 -1.95 -30.95 -8.66
C ARG A 488 -1.47 -29.57 -8.22
N VAL A 489 -0.42 -29.08 -8.87
CA VAL A 489 0.04 -27.69 -8.74
C VAL A 489 -0.54 -26.92 -9.93
N SER A 490 -1.32 -25.88 -9.67
CA SER A 490 -1.86 -25.00 -10.72
C SER A 490 -1.06 -23.71 -10.74
N LEU A 491 -0.36 -23.46 -11.85
CA LEU A 491 0.44 -22.26 -12.05
C LEU A 491 -0.30 -21.30 -12.98
N TYR A 492 -0.43 -20.05 -12.56
CA TYR A 492 -0.98 -18.99 -13.40
C TYR A 492 0.18 -18.21 -14.00
N ALA A 493 0.25 -18.16 -15.33
CA ALA A 493 1.29 -17.48 -16.09
C ALA A 493 0.69 -16.34 -16.92
N TYR A 494 1.36 -15.19 -16.91
CA TYR A 494 1.07 -14.06 -17.78
C TYR A 494 2.09 -14.06 -18.92
N GLN A 495 1.62 -13.96 -20.17
CA GLN A 495 2.48 -13.83 -21.33
C GLN A 495 2.30 -12.40 -21.88
N ARG A 496 3.36 -11.58 -21.89
CA ARG A 496 3.35 -10.35 -22.69
C ARG A 496 3.20 -10.78 -24.16
N LYS A 497 2.28 -10.16 -24.90
CA LYS A 497 2.30 -10.24 -26.35
C LYS A 497 3.49 -9.43 -26.82
N ASP A 498 4.54 -10.09 -27.28
CA ASP A 498 5.55 -9.44 -28.10
C ASP A 498 4.89 -9.13 -29.46
N GLU A 499 4.78 -7.85 -29.80
CA GLU A 499 4.48 -7.42 -31.17
C GLU A 499 5.72 -7.66 -32.03
N ASP A 500 5.87 -8.88 -32.54
CA ASP A 500 6.74 -9.15 -33.68
C ASP A 500 5.96 -9.95 -34.73
N GLY A 501 5.20 -9.21 -35.54
CA GLY A 501 4.79 -9.68 -36.85
C GLY A 501 6.01 -9.74 -37.78
N PRO A 502 6.13 -10.74 -38.68
CA PRO A 502 7.29 -10.84 -39.55
C PRO A 502 7.35 -9.63 -40.49
N LYS A 503 8.45 -8.87 -40.42
CA LYS A 503 8.85 -7.90 -41.44
C LYS A 503 8.93 -8.61 -42.79
N LYS A 504 7.87 -8.49 -43.60
CA LYS A 504 7.98 -8.72 -45.04
C LYS A 504 8.79 -7.58 -45.63
N GLN A 505 10.02 -7.89 -46.02
CA GLN A 505 10.73 -7.13 -47.04
C GLN A 505 9.90 -7.17 -48.33
N ALA A 506 9.56 -6.00 -48.87
CA ALA A 506 9.22 -5.85 -50.27
C ALA A 506 9.74 -4.49 -50.74
N THR A 507 10.77 -4.59 -51.57
CA THR A 507 11.31 -3.58 -52.49
C THR A 507 10.22 -3.05 -53.43
N HIS A 508 9.88 -1.77 -53.33
CA HIS A 508 10.06 -0.72 -54.35
C HIS A 508 9.43 0.59 -53.90
#